data_AF-F4WQZ8-F1
#
_entry.id   AF-F4WQZ8-F1
#
_cell.length_a   1.000
_cell.length_b   1.000
_cell.length_c   1.000
_cell.angle_alpha   90.00
_cell.angle_beta   90.00
_cell.angle_gamma   90.00
#
_symmetry.space_group_name_H-M   'P 1'
#
loop_
_entity.id
_entity.type
_entity.pdbx_description
1 polymer ?
#
loop_
_entity_poly.entity_id
_entity_poly.type
_entity_poly.pdbx_seq_one_letter_code
_entity_poly.pdbx_strand_id
1 'polypeptide(L)'
;MEKQEYRILIKHCFLMGKTSEQSLKWLQKCYPTSAPSRTTVYRWFSEFKMGRTSTEDAPRSGRPKEATNAEIAKQVHRIVLSDRKVKLHELTEAVGISKERAGYILHDILEMKKLSARWVPRLLTIDQKQQRVDDSTVGLAFTSNEEVIAETEAYFEGLDVSYYRKGIEMLENRYTKCIALEGNYVEE
;
A
#
# COMPACT_ATOMS: atom_id res chain seq x y z
N MET A 1 -9.72 -13.80 30.32
CA MET A 1 -10.49 -12.56 30.38
C MET A 1 -9.69 -11.43 29.77
N GLU A 2 -10.34 -10.60 28.97
CA GLU A 2 -9.79 -9.37 28.43
C GLU A 2 -9.64 -8.30 29.52
N LYS A 3 -8.77 -7.32 29.26
CA LYS A 3 -8.53 -6.20 30.20
C LYS A 3 -9.81 -5.42 30.50
N GLN A 4 -10.75 -5.35 29.56
CA GLN A 4 -12.02 -4.65 29.71
C GLN A 4 -12.95 -5.34 30.72
N GLU A 5 -13.01 -6.67 30.70
CA GLU A 5 -13.88 -7.46 31.59
C GLU A 5 -13.47 -7.26 33.06
N TYR A 6 -12.17 -7.24 33.34
CA TYR A 6 -11.67 -6.93 34.68
C TYR A 6 -12.06 -5.53 35.16
N ARG A 7 -12.12 -4.53 34.27
CA ARG A 7 -12.55 -3.16 34.64
C ARG A 7 -14.03 -3.11 35.00
N ILE A 8 -14.85 -3.88 34.30
CA ILE A 8 -16.28 -4.05 34.62
C ILE A 8 -16.44 -4.67 36.00
N LEU A 9 -15.67 -5.74 36.30
CA LEU A 9 -15.70 -6.37 37.63
C LEU A 9 -15.22 -5.43 38.75
N ILE A 10 -14.18 -4.63 38.50
CA ILE A 10 -13.70 -3.61 39.45
C ILE A 10 -14.78 -2.55 39.67
N LYS A 11 -15.45 -2.08 38.59
CA LYS A 11 -16.56 -1.12 38.68
C LYS A 11 -17.73 -1.68 39.49
N HIS A 12 -18.09 -2.93 39.26
CA HIS A 12 -19.13 -3.62 40.03
C HIS A 12 -18.77 -3.68 41.52
N CYS A 13 -17.53 -4.03 41.87
CA CYS A 13 -17.09 -4.04 43.28
C CYS A 13 -17.14 -2.64 43.92
N PHE A 14 -16.79 -1.59 43.16
CA PHE A 14 -16.88 -0.21 43.60
C PHE A 14 -18.34 0.21 43.87
N LEU A 15 -19.26 -0.11 42.96
CA LEU A 15 -20.70 0.16 43.12
C LEU A 15 -21.32 -0.61 44.29
N MET A 16 -20.81 -1.81 44.60
CA MET A 16 -21.18 -2.60 45.76
C MET A 16 -20.61 -2.07 47.09
N GLY A 17 -19.90 -0.93 47.08
CA GLY A 17 -19.34 -0.32 48.29
C GLY A 17 -18.12 -1.05 48.88
N LYS A 18 -17.52 -1.99 48.14
CA LYS A 18 -16.31 -2.69 48.60
C LYS A 18 -15.09 -1.78 48.54
N THR A 19 -14.13 -2.01 49.42
CA THR A 19 -12.82 -1.33 49.33
C THR A 19 -11.99 -1.92 48.20
N SER A 20 -10.98 -1.16 47.74
CA SER A 20 -10.04 -1.64 46.72
C SER A 20 -9.29 -2.90 47.16
N GLU A 21 -9.01 -3.04 48.46
CA GLU A 21 -8.36 -4.23 49.04
C GLU A 21 -9.26 -5.46 49.03
N GLN A 22 -10.52 -5.30 49.45
CA GLN A 22 -11.50 -6.38 49.40
C GLN A 22 -11.72 -6.86 47.96
N SER A 23 -11.77 -5.92 47.02
CA SER A 23 -11.94 -6.19 45.60
C SER A 23 -10.73 -6.90 45.00
N LEU A 24 -9.50 -6.49 45.35
CA LEU A 24 -8.27 -7.16 44.93
C LEU A 24 -8.22 -8.61 45.45
N LYS A 25 -8.49 -8.82 46.75
CA LYS A 25 -8.51 -10.16 47.35
C LYS A 25 -9.55 -11.05 46.68
N TRP A 26 -10.74 -10.49 46.40
CA TRP A 26 -11.80 -11.21 45.69
C TRP A 26 -11.39 -11.57 44.26
N LEU A 27 -10.82 -10.63 43.51
CA LEU A 27 -10.31 -10.88 42.15
C LEU A 27 -9.20 -11.93 42.12
N GLN A 28 -8.25 -11.89 43.07
CA GLN A 28 -7.18 -12.87 43.19
C GLN A 28 -7.71 -14.26 43.58
N LYS A 29 -8.74 -14.32 44.44
CA LYS A 29 -9.39 -15.57 44.82
C LYS A 29 -10.15 -16.21 43.65
N CYS A 30 -10.87 -15.41 42.86
CA CYS A 30 -11.64 -15.90 41.72
C CYS A 30 -10.77 -16.17 40.48
N TYR A 31 -9.67 -15.42 40.30
CA TYR A 31 -8.83 -15.45 39.09
C TYR A 31 -7.33 -15.48 39.45
N PRO A 32 -6.80 -16.53 40.09
CA PRO A 32 -5.46 -16.54 40.67
C PRO A 32 -4.32 -16.33 39.65
N THR A 33 -4.48 -16.77 38.40
CA THR A 33 -3.45 -16.67 37.35
C THR A 33 -3.59 -15.45 36.46
N SER A 34 -4.76 -14.80 36.41
CA SER A 34 -5.08 -13.74 35.45
C SER A 34 -5.56 -12.45 36.11
N ALA A 35 -5.61 -12.39 37.45
CA ALA A 35 -6.05 -11.22 38.18
C ALA A 35 -5.20 -9.98 37.84
N PRO A 36 -5.82 -8.79 37.73
CA PRO A 36 -5.10 -7.54 37.54
C PRO A 36 -4.16 -7.26 38.72
N SER A 37 -3.06 -6.55 38.43
CA SER A 37 -2.14 -6.10 39.48
C SER A 37 -2.83 -5.16 40.47
N ARG A 38 -2.30 -5.11 41.70
CA ARG A 38 -2.74 -4.17 42.75
C ARG A 38 -2.83 -2.73 42.21
N THR A 39 -1.80 -2.28 41.50
CA THR A 39 -1.75 -0.94 40.90
C THR A 39 -2.91 -0.68 39.94
N THR A 40 -3.29 -1.67 39.13
CA THR A 40 -4.41 -1.56 38.19
C THR A 40 -5.73 -1.40 38.93
N VAL A 41 -5.99 -2.23 39.94
CA VAL A 41 -7.21 -2.16 40.75
C VAL A 41 -7.32 -0.80 41.44
N TYR A 42 -6.25 -0.35 42.08
CA TYR A 42 -6.24 0.93 42.81
C TYR A 42 -6.43 2.14 41.91
N ARG A 43 -5.78 2.15 40.74
CA ARG A 43 -5.93 3.23 39.76
C ARG A 43 -7.39 3.35 39.31
N TRP A 44 -8.03 2.23 38.95
CA TRP A 44 -9.44 2.24 38.54
C TRP A 44 -10.38 2.65 39.66
N PHE A 45 -10.13 2.23 40.91
CA PHE A 45 -10.87 2.72 42.07
C PHE A 45 -10.73 4.24 42.24
N SER A 46 -9.54 4.81 42.03
CA SER A 46 -9.32 6.26 42.07
C SER A 46 -10.09 6.98 40.96
N GLU A 47 -10.04 6.47 39.74
CA GLU A 47 -10.78 7.03 38.59
C GLU A 47 -12.30 7.02 38.84
N PHE A 48 -12.84 5.94 39.42
CA PHE A 48 -14.25 5.86 39.76
C PHE A 48 -14.63 6.82 40.91
N LYS A 49 -13.75 7.02 41.90
CA LYS A 49 -13.93 8.07 42.92
C LYS A 49 -13.91 9.48 42.32
N MET A 50 -13.15 9.69 41.25
CA MET A 50 -13.09 10.96 40.51
C MET A 50 -14.26 11.15 39.53
N GLY A 51 -15.26 10.25 39.55
CA GLY A 51 -16.49 10.40 38.77
C GLY A 51 -16.45 9.78 37.37
N ARG A 52 -15.39 9.05 37.00
CA ARG A 52 -15.35 8.33 35.72
C ARG A 52 -16.38 7.19 35.73
N THR A 53 -17.19 7.08 34.68
CA THR A 53 -18.17 6.00 34.54
C THR A 53 -17.82 5.00 33.43
N SER A 54 -17.02 5.40 32.45
CA SER A 54 -16.61 4.52 31.34
C SER A 54 -15.45 3.60 31.74
N THR A 55 -15.55 2.32 31.38
CA THR A 55 -14.49 1.33 31.52
C THR A 55 -13.57 1.26 30.29
N GLU A 56 -13.93 1.93 29.21
CA GLU A 56 -13.16 1.93 27.96
C GLU A 56 -11.84 2.71 28.10
N ASP A 57 -10.87 2.35 27.24
CA ASP A 57 -9.65 3.14 27.09
C ASP A 57 -10.01 4.53 26.57
N ALA A 58 -9.43 5.58 27.16
CA ALA A 58 -9.50 6.90 26.58
C ALA A 58 -8.79 6.88 25.21
N PRO A 59 -9.18 7.76 24.26
CA PRO A 59 -8.43 7.93 23.03
C PRO A 59 -6.96 8.13 23.37
N ARG A 60 -6.10 7.26 22.84
CA ARG A 60 -4.66 7.36 23.06
C ARG A 60 -4.15 8.54 22.26
N SER A 61 -3.39 9.42 22.89
CA SER A 61 -2.57 10.40 22.17
C SER A 61 -1.51 9.64 21.37
N GLY A 62 -1.85 9.29 20.13
CA GLY A 62 -0.86 8.83 19.15
C GLY A 62 -0.01 9.99 18.66
N ARG A 63 1.05 9.69 17.90
CA ARG A 63 1.72 10.72 17.08
C ARG A 63 0.64 11.38 16.20
N PRO A 64 0.48 12.71 16.23
CA PRO A 64 -0.55 13.36 15.44
C PRO A 64 -0.40 12.95 13.96
N LYS A 65 -1.49 12.45 13.36
CA LYS A 65 -1.63 12.33 11.90
C LYS A 65 -2.02 13.66 11.25
N GLU A 66 -2.08 14.72 12.05
CA GLU A 66 -2.63 16.00 11.67
C GLU A 66 -1.50 17.03 11.47
N ALA A 67 -1.59 17.73 10.34
CA ALA A 67 -0.74 18.83 9.90
C ALA A 67 0.65 18.49 9.34
N THR A 68 0.75 17.52 8.43
CA THR A 68 1.80 17.61 7.39
C THR A 68 1.16 17.99 6.06
N ASN A 69 0.95 19.30 5.92
CA ASN A 69 1.18 20.03 4.67
C ASN A 69 0.25 19.73 3.48
N ALA A 70 -1.02 20.11 3.59
CA ALA A 70 -1.92 20.18 2.42
C ALA A 70 -1.32 21.03 1.28
N GLU A 71 -0.55 22.08 1.62
CA GLU A 71 0.20 22.88 0.66
C GLU A 71 1.33 22.12 -0.02
N ILE A 72 2.10 21.30 0.71
CA ILE A 72 3.13 20.43 0.12
C ILE A 72 2.48 19.35 -0.73
N ALA A 73 1.35 18.77 -0.31
CA ALA A 73 0.61 17.83 -1.15
C ALA A 73 0.17 18.49 -2.46
N LYS A 74 -0.35 19.73 -2.41
CA LYS A 74 -0.68 20.54 -3.61
C LYS A 74 0.56 20.89 -4.45
N GLN A 75 1.70 21.16 -3.82
CA GLN A 75 2.96 21.44 -4.50
C GLN A 75 3.49 20.19 -5.24
N VAL A 76 3.53 19.05 -4.56
CA VAL A 76 3.86 17.74 -5.15
C VAL A 76 2.93 17.45 -6.31
N HIS A 77 1.62 17.66 -6.12
CA HIS A 77 0.62 17.45 -7.17
C HIS A 77 0.90 18.30 -8.42
N ARG A 78 1.21 19.59 -8.24
CA ARG A 78 1.57 20.48 -9.37
C ARG A 78 2.82 20.02 -10.10
N ILE A 79 3.88 19.64 -9.36
CA ILE A 79 5.15 19.19 -9.96
C ILE A 79 4.90 17.94 -10.82
N VAL A 80 4.19 16.94 -10.29
CA VAL A 80 3.91 15.69 -10.99
C VAL A 80 2.99 15.89 -12.21
N LEU A 81 2.01 16.80 -12.13
CA LEU A 81 1.17 17.12 -13.28
C LEU A 81 1.93 17.90 -14.37
N SER A 82 2.89 18.74 -14.00
CA SER A 82 3.72 19.47 -14.95
C SER A 82 4.73 18.58 -15.69
N ASP A 83 5.35 17.64 -14.98
CA ASP A 83 6.21 16.62 -15.57
C ASP A 83 5.95 15.25 -14.94
N ARG A 84 5.25 14.40 -15.70
CA ARG A 84 4.94 13.02 -15.29
C ARG A 84 6.17 12.11 -15.24
N LYS A 85 7.33 12.55 -15.74
CA LYS A 85 8.58 11.78 -15.75
C LYS A 85 9.53 12.15 -14.60
N VAL A 86 9.11 13.06 -13.71
CA VAL A 86 9.93 13.49 -12.56
C VAL A 86 10.34 12.28 -11.71
N LYS A 87 11.63 12.19 -11.37
CA LYS A 87 12.10 11.12 -10.49
C LYS A 87 11.72 11.45 -9.05
N LEU A 88 11.50 10.42 -8.25
CA LEU A 88 11.18 10.57 -6.83
C LEU A 88 12.25 11.39 -6.08
N HIS A 89 13.53 11.25 -6.45
CA HIS A 89 14.63 12.03 -5.87
C HIS A 89 14.53 13.53 -6.18
N GLU A 90 14.32 13.87 -7.45
CA GLU A 90 14.19 15.25 -7.93
C GLU A 90 12.98 15.92 -7.26
N LEU A 91 11.88 15.18 -7.10
CA LEU A 91 10.70 15.62 -6.36
C LEU A 91 11.00 15.90 -4.88
N THR A 92 11.74 15.01 -4.21
CA THR A 92 12.07 15.18 -2.79
C THR A 92 12.97 16.38 -2.53
N GLU A 93 13.93 16.64 -3.42
CA GLU A 93 14.80 17.82 -3.32
C GLU A 93 14.03 19.12 -3.58
N ALA A 94 13.17 19.14 -4.60
CA ALA A 94 12.39 20.33 -4.96
C ALA A 94 11.39 20.75 -3.87
N VAL A 95 10.90 19.80 -3.07
CA VAL A 95 9.89 20.03 -2.04
C VAL A 95 10.49 20.02 -0.62
N GLY A 96 11.71 19.50 -0.45
CA GLY A 96 12.38 19.42 0.85
C GLY A 96 11.76 18.39 1.80
N ILE A 97 11.32 17.24 1.27
CA ILE A 97 10.68 16.16 2.06
C ILE A 97 11.45 14.85 1.92
N SER A 98 11.31 13.95 2.90
CA SER A 98 11.92 12.63 2.81
C SER A 98 11.28 11.77 1.70
N LYS A 99 12.01 10.77 1.20
CA LYS A 99 11.52 9.83 0.17
C LYS A 99 10.28 9.08 0.61
N GLU A 100 10.24 8.65 1.87
CA GLU A 100 9.11 7.96 2.47
C GLU A 100 7.89 8.87 2.49
N ARG A 101 8.09 10.15 2.85
CA ARG A 101 6.99 11.12 2.88
C ARG A 101 6.48 11.45 1.48
N ALA A 102 7.37 11.59 0.50
CA ALA A 102 6.99 11.77 -0.91
C ALA A 102 6.18 10.57 -1.42
N GLY A 103 6.62 9.34 -1.12
CA GLY A 103 5.89 8.11 -1.46
C GLY A 103 4.50 8.08 -0.84
N TYR A 104 4.38 8.38 0.45
CA TYR A 104 3.08 8.47 1.14
C TYR A 104 2.17 9.54 0.51
N ILE A 105 2.69 10.71 0.16
CA ILE A 105 1.88 11.75 -0.48
C ILE A 105 1.37 11.28 -1.85
N LEU A 106 2.24 10.68 -2.67
CA LEU A 106 1.86 10.22 -4.00
C LEU A 106 0.82 9.10 -3.94
N HIS A 107 1.00 8.10 -3.07
CA HIS A 107 0.16 6.91 -3.05
C HIS A 107 -1.06 7.03 -2.13
N ASP A 108 -0.89 7.52 -0.91
CA ASP A 108 -1.96 7.53 0.11
C ASP A 108 -2.78 8.82 0.13
N ILE A 109 -2.18 9.96 -0.26
CA ILE A 109 -2.89 11.25 -0.27
C ILE A 109 -3.45 11.59 -1.65
N LEU A 110 -2.61 11.49 -2.69
CA LEU A 110 -2.99 11.84 -4.07
C LEU A 110 -3.56 10.64 -4.84
N GLU A 111 -3.55 9.44 -4.24
CA GLU A 111 -4.04 8.19 -4.84
C GLU A 111 -3.44 7.87 -6.22
N MET A 112 -2.22 8.37 -6.49
CA MET A 112 -1.55 8.17 -7.76
C MET A 112 -0.92 6.78 -7.82
N LYS A 113 -1.13 6.13 -8.97
CA LYS A 113 -0.55 4.83 -9.29
C LYS A 113 0.51 5.00 -10.35
N LYS A 114 1.68 4.38 -10.12
CA LYS A 114 2.73 4.31 -11.12
C LYS A 114 2.31 3.33 -12.20
N LEU A 115 1.91 3.85 -13.36
CA LEU A 115 1.72 3.03 -14.55
C LEU A 115 3.09 2.82 -15.20
N SER A 116 3.56 1.58 -15.28
CA SER A 116 4.85 1.27 -15.92
C SER A 116 4.73 1.48 -17.43
N ALA A 117 5.15 2.64 -17.92
CA ALA A 117 5.09 2.98 -19.35
C ALA A 117 6.33 2.51 -20.16
N ARG A 118 7.25 1.75 -19.57
CA ARG A 118 8.50 1.37 -20.25
C ARG A 118 8.84 -0.10 -20.10
N TRP A 119 8.41 -0.89 -21.08
CA TRP A 119 9.16 -2.04 -21.58
C TRP A 119 9.99 -1.58 -22.78
N VAL A 120 10.98 -0.74 -22.54
CA VAL A 120 11.90 -0.30 -23.60
C VAL A 120 13.25 -0.94 -23.34
N PRO A 121 13.66 -1.94 -24.15
CA PRO A 121 15.01 -2.48 -24.11
C PRO A 121 16.04 -1.34 -24.20
N ARG A 122 17.00 -1.32 -23.26
CA ARG A 122 17.95 -0.20 -23.11
C ARG A 122 18.91 -0.04 -24.29
N LEU A 123 19.09 -1.09 -25.09
CA LEU A 123 19.99 -1.12 -26.24
C LEU A 123 19.27 -1.88 -27.36
N LEU A 124 18.82 -1.14 -28.37
CA LEU A 124 18.31 -1.74 -29.61
C LEU A 124 19.44 -1.77 -30.64
N THR A 125 19.55 -2.86 -31.37
CA THR A 125 20.40 -2.94 -32.57
C THR A 125 19.87 -1.97 -33.63
N ILE A 126 20.68 -1.70 -34.67
CA ILE A 126 20.27 -0.83 -35.78
C ILE A 126 19.04 -1.41 -36.48
N ASP A 127 19.03 -2.73 -36.71
CA ASP A 127 17.92 -3.42 -37.36
C ASP A 127 16.64 -3.35 -36.54
N GLN A 128 16.73 -3.51 -35.22
CA GLN A 128 15.57 -3.36 -34.31
C GLN A 128 15.01 -1.93 -34.30
N LYS A 129 15.85 -0.92 -34.52
CA LYS A 129 15.38 0.46 -34.66
C LYS A 129 14.66 0.65 -35.98
N GLN A 130 15.17 0.08 -37.07
CA GLN A 130 14.55 0.16 -38.38
C GLN A 130 13.19 -0.57 -38.39
N GLN A 131 13.14 -1.80 -37.87
CA GLN A 131 11.89 -2.56 -37.74
C GLN A 131 10.82 -1.78 -36.98
N ARG A 132 11.20 -1.09 -35.89
CA ARG A 132 10.26 -0.24 -35.14
C ARG A 132 9.74 0.95 -35.93
N VAL A 133 10.57 1.56 -36.79
CA VAL A 133 10.11 2.63 -37.68
C VAL A 133 9.12 2.04 -38.67
N ASP A 134 9.44 0.91 -39.28
CA ASP A 134 8.60 0.24 -40.27
C ASP A 134 7.23 -0.13 -39.66
N ASP A 135 7.22 -0.80 -38.50
CA ASP A 135 5.99 -1.15 -37.77
C ASP A 135 5.16 0.09 -37.40
N SER A 136 5.83 1.15 -36.92
CA SER A 136 5.16 2.40 -36.57
C SER A 136 4.56 3.10 -37.79
N THR A 137 5.21 3.02 -38.96
CA THR A 137 4.69 3.61 -40.19
C THR A 137 3.48 2.85 -40.74
N VAL A 138 3.44 1.52 -40.56
CA VAL A 138 2.24 0.73 -40.88
C VAL A 138 1.07 1.15 -39.99
N GLY A 139 1.31 1.36 -38.69
CA GLY A 139 0.28 1.84 -37.76
C GLY A 139 -0.25 3.25 -38.07
N LEU A 140 0.51 4.08 -38.78
CA LEU A 140 0.06 5.41 -39.24
C LEU A 140 -0.91 5.34 -40.43
N ALA A 141 -1.12 4.16 -41.03
CA ALA A 141 -2.09 3.97 -42.11
C ALA A 141 -3.54 4.06 -41.62
N PHE A 142 -3.79 3.88 -40.32
CA PHE A 142 -5.12 3.91 -39.74
C PHE A 142 -5.57 5.33 -39.40
N THR A 143 -6.81 5.64 -39.75
CA THR A 143 -7.40 6.98 -39.60
C THR A 143 -8.23 7.14 -38.33
N SER A 144 -8.58 6.03 -37.67
CA SER A 144 -9.38 6.00 -36.43
C SER A 144 -8.98 4.83 -35.52
N ASN A 145 -9.34 4.91 -34.24
CA ASN A 145 -9.07 3.83 -33.28
C ASN A 145 -9.91 2.59 -33.57
N GLU A 146 -11.12 2.77 -34.08
CA GLU A 146 -12.05 1.70 -34.45
C GLU A 146 -11.45 0.84 -35.57
N GLU A 147 -10.79 1.46 -36.55
CA GLU A 147 -10.10 0.79 -37.66
C GLU A 147 -8.92 -0.06 -37.16
N VAL A 148 -8.12 0.48 -36.23
CA VAL A 148 -7.01 -0.26 -35.59
C VAL A 148 -7.54 -1.49 -34.86
N ILE A 149 -8.63 -1.33 -34.09
CA ILE A 149 -9.21 -2.43 -33.31
C ILE A 149 -9.69 -3.54 -34.25
N ALA A 150 -10.45 -3.20 -35.29
CA ALA A 150 -11.01 -4.17 -36.22
C ALA A 150 -9.92 -4.98 -36.96
N GLU A 151 -8.87 -4.33 -37.45
CA GLU A 151 -7.77 -5.02 -38.14
C GLU A 151 -6.94 -5.88 -37.18
N THR A 152 -6.76 -5.41 -35.93
CA THR A 152 -6.07 -6.19 -34.90
C THR A 152 -6.86 -7.45 -34.55
N GLU A 153 -8.18 -7.33 -34.37
CA GLU A 153 -9.06 -8.47 -34.11
C GLU A 153 -9.05 -9.47 -35.27
N ALA A 154 -9.18 -8.98 -36.52
CA ALA A 154 -9.12 -9.82 -37.71
C ALA A 154 -7.79 -10.58 -37.85
N TYR A 155 -6.66 -9.92 -37.55
CA TYR A 155 -5.34 -10.55 -37.53
C TYR A 155 -5.29 -11.71 -36.54
N PHE A 156 -5.75 -11.52 -35.30
CA PHE A 156 -5.70 -12.56 -34.28
C PHE A 156 -6.72 -13.68 -34.50
N GLU A 157 -7.89 -13.39 -35.06
CA GLU A 157 -8.88 -14.38 -35.47
C GLU A 157 -8.38 -15.27 -36.62
N GLY A 158 -7.54 -14.72 -37.50
CA GLY A 158 -6.91 -15.47 -38.59
C GLY A 158 -5.80 -16.45 -38.15
N LEU A 159 -5.38 -16.42 -36.88
CA LEU A 159 -4.31 -17.27 -36.36
C LEU A 159 -4.86 -18.59 -35.81
N ASP A 160 -4.22 -19.69 -36.21
CA ASP A 160 -4.59 -21.02 -35.72
C ASP A 160 -4.21 -21.23 -34.24
N VAL A 161 -4.94 -22.10 -33.54
CA VAL A 161 -4.69 -22.45 -32.13
C VAL A 161 -3.24 -22.91 -31.90
N SER A 162 -2.62 -23.55 -32.89
CA SER A 162 -1.21 -23.97 -32.82
C SER A 162 -0.23 -22.81 -32.73
N TYR A 163 -0.54 -21.63 -33.28
CA TYR A 163 0.28 -20.42 -33.17
C TYR A 163 0.44 -20.02 -31.69
N TYR A 164 -0.68 -19.92 -30.98
CA TYR A 164 -0.71 -19.57 -29.56
C TYR A 164 -0.03 -20.65 -28.70
N ARG A 165 -0.30 -21.93 -28.98
CA ARG A 165 0.34 -23.05 -28.26
C ARG A 165 1.85 -23.00 -28.39
N LYS A 166 2.37 -22.83 -29.61
CA LYS A 166 3.80 -22.72 -29.88
C LYS A 166 4.41 -21.52 -29.16
N GLY A 167 3.72 -20.38 -29.15
CA GLY A 167 4.14 -19.20 -28.39
C GLY A 167 4.29 -19.49 -26.89
N ILE A 168 3.31 -20.16 -26.28
CA ILE A 168 3.32 -20.53 -24.86
C ILE A 168 4.43 -21.52 -24.55
N GLU A 169 4.62 -22.55 -25.37
CA GLU A 169 5.70 -23.54 -25.21
C GLU A 169 7.09 -22.88 -25.29
N MET A 170 7.24 -21.84 -26.11
CA MET A 170 8.50 -21.09 -26.18
C MET A 170 8.78 -20.26 -24.93
N LEU A 171 7.79 -19.91 -24.11
CA LEU A 171 7.98 -19.08 -22.90
C LEU A 171 8.94 -19.72 -21.90
N GLU A 172 8.89 -21.04 -21.73
CA GLU A 172 9.79 -21.75 -20.82
C GLU A 172 11.26 -21.61 -21.26
N ASN A 173 11.51 -21.77 -22.56
CA ASN A 173 12.84 -21.59 -23.14
C ASN A 173 13.31 -20.13 -23.07
N ARG A 174 12.43 -19.17 -23.33
CA ARG A 174 12.71 -17.73 -23.25
C ARG A 174 13.05 -17.33 -21.82
N TYR A 175 12.27 -17.78 -20.85
CA TYR A 175 12.50 -17.52 -19.43
C TYR A 175 13.82 -18.11 -18.94
N THR A 176 14.13 -19.34 -19.35
CA THR A 176 15.41 -19.98 -19.04
C THR A 176 16.59 -19.20 -19.63
N LYS A 177 16.49 -18.72 -20.88
CA LYS A 177 17.50 -17.86 -21.50
C LYS A 177 17.63 -16.50 -20.81
N CYS A 178 16.52 -15.88 -20.41
CA CYS A 178 16.53 -14.64 -19.61
C CYS A 178 17.33 -14.81 -18.32
N ILE A 179 17.10 -15.89 -17.58
CA ILE A 179 17.83 -16.18 -16.34
C ILE A 179 19.31 -16.37 -16.63
N ALA A 180 19.65 -17.18 -17.64
CA ALA A 180 21.04 -17.46 -18.02
C ALA A 180 21.81 -16.21 -18.47
N LEU A 181 21.12 -15.23 -19.05
CA LEU A 181 21.70 -13.98 -19.55
C LEU A 181 21.54 -12.81 -18.56
N GLU A 182 21.18 -13.09 -17.30
CA GLU A 182 20.97 -12.07 -16.25
C GLU A 182 20.00 -10.94 -16.68
N GLY A 183 18.99 -11.29 -17.47
CA GLY A 183 18.01 -10.36 -18.00
C GLY A 183 18.41 -9.64 -19.30
N ASN A 184 19.59 -9.92 -19.86
CA ASN A 184 20.02 -9.41 -21.17
C ASN A 184 19.57 -10.34 -22.32
N TYR A 185 18.28 -10.64 -22.38
CA TYR A 185 17.69 -11.44 -23.45
C TYR A 185 16.82 -10.58 -24.36
N VAL A 186 17.02 -10.74 -25.67
CA VAL A 186 16.15 -10.18 -26.71
C VAL A 186 15.90 -11.29 -27.72
N GLU A 187 14.64 -11.50 -28.07
CA GLU A 187 14.27 -12.34 -29.19
C GLU A 187 14.50 -11.58 -30.50
N GLU A 188 15.21 -12.22 -31.42
CA GLU A 188 15.24 -11.81 -32.83
C GLU A 188 13.97 -12.26 -33.54
#